data_AF-A0A4Y2GBJ8-F1
#
_entry.id   AF-A0A4Y2GBJ8-F1
#
_cell.length_a   1.000
_cell.length_b   1.000
_cell.length_c   1.000
_cell.angle_alpha   90.00
_cell.angle_beta   90.00
_cell.angle_gamma   90.00
#
_symmetry.space_group_name_H-M   'P 1'
#
loop_
_entity.id
_entity.type
_entity.pdbx_description
1 polymer ?
#
loop_
_entity_poly.entity_id
_entity_poly.type
_entity_poly.pdbx_seq_one_letter_code
_entity_poly.pdbx_strand_id
1 'polypeptide(L)'
;MMELMADEVIKKVGLRNHYWPRQFIQFITGHGPFLSYLFRFGKHPDNCCACGEPGTPLHYATKCRLALSYHLRCPADQHIEAWMKSITNHRLLTNKIIDLLNFITSQEDLLKSEQPE
;
A
#
# COMPACT_ATOMS: atom_id res chain seq x y z
N MET A 1 12.38 -0.93 1.97
CA MET A 1 12.29 -1.85 0.81
C MET A 1 11.37 -1.31 -0.29
N MET A 2 10.14 -0.87 0.00
CA MET A 2 9.27 -0.26 -1.03
C MET A 2 9.75 1.12 -1.55
N GLU A 3 10.35 1.97 -0.71
CA GLU A 3 10.92 3.27 -1.16
C GLU A 3 12.02 3.08 -2.22
N LEU A 4 12.90 2.10 -2.03
CA LEU A 4 13.95 1.77 -3.01
C LEU A 4 13.37 1.16 -4.30
N MET A 5 12.23 0.48 -4.22
CA MET A 5 11.53 -0.08 -5.37
C MET A 5 10.80 0.99 -6.18
N ALA A 6 10.35 2.07 -5.54
CA ALA A 6 9.75 3.20 -6.24
C ALA A 6 10.75 3.82 -7.22
N ASP A 7 12.01 4.05 -6.82
CA ASP A 7 13.03 4.63 -7.70
C ASP A 7 13.35 3.75 -8.93
N GLU A 8 13.41 2.42 -8.77
CA GLU A 8 13.66 1.52 -9.90
C GLU A 8 12.45 1.34 -10.82
N VAL A 9 11.23 1.29 -10.25
CA VAL A 9 10.00 1.25 -11.04
C VAL A 9 9.85 2.57 -11.81
N ILE A 10 9.99 3.71 -11.14
CA ILE A 10 9.84 5.06 -11.70
C ILE A 10 10.90 5.36 -12.78
N LYS A 11 12.14 4.86 -12.64
CA LYS A 11 13.17 5.03 -13.68
C LYS A 11 12.96 4.16 -14.93
N LYS A 12 12.28 3.01 -14.83
CA LYS A 12 12.10 2.06 -15.95
C LYS A 12 10.79 2.23 -16.73
N VAL A 13 9.77 2.89 -16.17
CA VAL A 13 8.68 3.43 -17.00
C VAL A 13 9.23 4.68 -17.67
N GLY A 14 9.65 4.55 -18.94
CA GLY A 14 10.10 5.68 -19.74
C GLY A 14 9.09 6.85 -19.69
N LEU A 15 9.56 8.04 -20.07
CA LEU A 15 8.90 9.37 -20.09
C LEU A 15 7.46 9.48 -20.65
N ARG A 16 6.75 8.38 -20.87
CA ARG A 16 5.30 8.34 -20.94
C ARG A 16 4.77 8.87 -19.61
N ASN A 17 4.11 10.03 -19.68
CA ASN A 17 3.26 10.54 -18.62
C ASN A 17 2.11 9.55 -18.40
N HIS A 18 2.39 8.47 -17.68
CA HIS A 18 1.37 7.59 -17.19
C HIS A 18 0.67 8.39 -16.09
N TYR A 19 -0.48 8.97 -16.42
CA TYR A 19 -1.40 9.56 -15.46
C TYR A 19 -1.92 8.44 -14.53
N TRP A 20 -1.07 8.01 -13.61
CA TRP A 20 -1.42 7.06 -12.58
C TRP A 20 -2.37 7.73 -11.59
N PRO A 21 -3.47 7.06 -11.21
CA PRO A 21 -4.33 7.57 -10.16
C PRO A 21 -3.56 7.83 -8.88
N ARG A 22 -3.95 8.87 -8.13
CA ARG A 22 -3.31 9.27 -6.87
C ARG A 22 -3.16 8.10 -5.90
N GLN A 23 -4.19 7.27 -5.78
CA GLN A 23 -4.22 6.08 -4.94
C GLN A 23 -3.07 5.11 -5.27
N PHE A 24 -2.82 4.92 -6.56
CA PHE A 24 -1.78 4.01 -7.02
C PHE A 24 -0.39 4.58 -6.73
N ILE A 25 -0.19 5.88 -6.94
CA ILE A 25 1.06 6.60 -6.60
C ILE A 25 1.33 6.50 -5.09
N GLN A 26 0.31 6.67 -4.27
CA GLN A 26 0.40 6.52 -2.81
C GLN A 26 0.82 5.10 -2.42
N PHE A 27 0.23 4.09 -3.03
CA PHE A 27 0.61 2.70 -2.79
C PHE A 27 2.10 2.42 -3.07
N ILE A 28 2.58 2.80 -4.26
CA ILE A 28 3.96 2.48 -4.68
C ILE A 28 5.01 3.22 -3.85
N THR A 29 4.72 4.46 -3.44
CA THR A 29 5.62 5.28 -2.63
C THR A 29 5.51 4.96 -1.14
N GLY A 30 4.47 4.22 -0.75
CA GLY A 30 4.10 4.02 0.65
C GLY A 30 3.59 5.27 1.34
N HIS A 31 3.25 6.32 0.60
CA HIS A 31 2.63 7.54 1.13
C HIS A 31 1.11 7.40 1.29
N GLY A 32 0.50 8.29 2.06
CA GLY A 32 -0.95 8.40 2.16
C GLY A 32 -1.49 7.80 3.46
N PRO A 33 -2.60 7.05 3.43
CA PRO A 33 -3.32 6.64 4.64
C PRO A 33 -2.72 5.41 5.33
N PHE A 34 -1.47 5.07 5.06
CA PHE A 34 -0.81 3.93 5.69
C PHE A 34 -0.29 4.31 7.07
N LEU A 35 -0.59 3.50 8.09
CA LEU A 35 -0.16 3.77 9.46
C LEU A 35 1.37 3.79 9.60
N SER A 36 2.09 2.96 8.85
CA SER A 36 3.56 3.03 8.84
C SER A 36 4.08 4.38 8.35
N TYR A 37 3.37 5.04 7.43
CA TYR A 37 3.70 6.37 6.95
C TYR A 37 3.26 7.45 7.95
N LEU A 38 2.03 7.39 8.45
CA LEU A 38 1.51 8.37 9.40
C LEU A 38 2.35 8.41 10.69
N PHE A 39 2.74 7.24 11.22
CA PHE A 39 3.64 7.13 12.37
C PHE A 39 4.99 7.80 12.12
N ARG A 40 5.63 7.51 10.98
CA ARG A 40 6.94 8.05 10.62
C ARG A 40 6.95 9.58 10.59
N PHE A 41 5.84 10.22 10.25
CA PHE A 41 5.71 11.68 10.18
C PHE A 41 4.99 12.28 11.39
N GLY A 42 4.83 11.54 12.48
CA GLY A 42 4.23 12.04 13.72
C GLY A 42 2.73 12.39 13.61
N LYS A 43 2.03 11.81 12.62
CA LYS A 43 0.58 12.01 12.39
C LYS A 43 -0.29 10.93 13.06
N HIS A 44 0.31 9.86 13.55
CA HIS A 44 -0.36 8.78 14.28
C HIS A 44 0.58 8.26 15.39
N PRO A 45 0.06 7.89 16.58
CA PRO A 45 0.88 7.47 17.72
C PRO A 45 1.60 6.13 17.50
N ASP A 46 1.02 5.23 16.71
CA ASP A 46 1.59 3.90 16.42
C ASP A 46 1.62 3.61 14.91
N ASN A 47 2.38 2.57 14.52
CA ASN A 47 2.48 2.09 13.15
C ASN A 47 1.65 0.82 12.88
N CYS A 48 0.77 0.41 13.79
CA CYS A 48 0.09 -0.88 13.80
C CYS A 48 -1.35 -0.74 13.32
N CYS A 49 -1.74 -1.56 12.34
CA CYS A 49 -3.14 -1.73 11.99
C CYS A 49 -3.90 -2.33 13.18
N ALA A 50 -5.21 -2.08 13.27
CA ALA A 50 -6.13 -2.72 14.21
C ALA A 50 -6.08 -4.27 14.18
N CYS A 51 -5.48 -4.87 13.16
CA CYS A 51 -5.19 -6.30 13.15
C CYS A 51 -3.96 -6.74 13.97
N GLY A 52 -3.21 -5.80 14.57
CA GLY A 52 -2.02 -6.05 15.38
C GLY A 52 -0.70 -6.07 14.62
N GLU A 53 -0.71 -5.85 13.30
CA GLU A 53 0.46 -5.93 12.42
C GLU A 53 0.84 -4.57 11.85
N PRO A 54 2.10 -4.35 11.39
CA PRO A 54 2.51 -3.08 10.82
C PRO A 54 1.63 -2.66 9.62
N GLY A 55 1.02 -1.48 9.70
CA GLY A 55 0.12 -0.92 8.69
C GLY A 55 0.85 -0.41 7.46
N THR A 56 1.65 -1.27 6.83
CA THR A 56 2.40 -1.01 5.59
C THR A 56 1.53 -1.28 4.35
N PRO A 57 1.82 -0.65 3.20
CA PRO A 57 1.14 -0.97 1.94
C PRO A 57 1.11 -2.46 1.60
N LEU A 58 2.26 -3.14 1.74
CA LEU A 58 2.38 -4.57 1.46
C LEU A 58 1.48 -5.40 2.39
N HIS A 59 1.45 -5.05 3.68
CA HIS A 59 0.57 -5.71 4.65
C HIS A 59 -0.91 -5.60 4.24
N TYR A 60 -1.38 -4.38 3.95
CA TYR A 60 -2.76 -4.16 3.52
C TYR A 60 -3.11 -4.92 2.23
N ALA A 61 -2.19 -4.93 1.26
CA ALA A 61 -2.41 -5.58 -0.01
C ALA A 61 -2.33 -7.11 0.02
N THR A 62 -1.78 -7.73 1.05
CA THR A 62 -1.47 -9.19 1.00
C THR A 62 -1.81 -10.00 2.24
N LYS A 63 -1.95 -9.36 3.42
CA LYS A 63 -2.04 -10.07 4.71
C LYS A 63 -3.10 -9.51 5.66
N CYS A 64 -3.51 -8.24 5.52
CA CYS A 64 -4.41 -7.60 6.48
C CYS A 64 -5.79 -8.28 6.51
N ARG A 65 -6.15 -8.87 7.65
CA ARG A 65 -7.46 -9.54 7.83
C ARG A 65 -8.67 -8.61 7.63
N LEU A 66 -8.48 -7.30 7.80
CA LEU A 66 -9.53 -6.29 7.62
C LEU A 66 -9.72 -5.89 6.15
N ALA A 67 -8.81 -6.27 5.25
CA ALA A 67 -8.83 -5.92 3.83
C ALA A 67 -8.88 -7.15 2.90
N LEU A 68 -9.41 -8.29 3.37
CA LEU A 68 -9.41 -9.59 2.67
C LEU A 68 -9.92 -9.51 1.21
N SER A 69 -10.99 -8.74 0.96
CA SER A 69 -11.58 -8.57 -0.37
C SER A 69 -10.60 -7.99 -1.40
N TYR A 70 -9.59 -7.25 -0.93
CA TYR A 70 -8.62 -6.53 -1.76
C TYR A 70 -7.27 -7.23 -1.84
N HIS A 71 -7.11 -8.43 -1.26
CA HIS A 71 -5.85 -9.13 -1.25
C HIS A 71 -5.34 -9.51 -2.64
N LEU A 72 -4.07 -9.23 -2.84
CA LEU A 72 -3.22 -9.78 -3.88
C LEU A 72 -2.40 -10.93 -3.30
N ARG A 73 -1.90 -11.80 -4.18
CA ARG A 73 -0.99 -12.86 -3.76
C ARG A 73 0.26 -12.24 -3.12
N CYS A 74 0.60 -12.67 -1.92
CA CYS A 74 1.83 -12.24 -1.25
C CYS A 74 3.05 -12.69 -2.08
N PRO A 75 3.96 -11.77 -2.47
CA PRO A 75 5.21 -12.15 -3.11
C PRO A 75 6.17 -12.77 -2.09
N ALA A 76 7.07 -13.62 -2.57
CA ALA A 76 8.31 -13.91 -1.84
C ALA A 76 9.22 -12.68 -1.90
N ASP A 77 10.10 -12.49 -0.92
CA ASP A 77 10.95 -11.29 -0.81
C ASP A 77 11.79 -11.05 -2.08
N GLN A 78 12.36 -12.12 -2.63
CA GLN A 78 13.12 -12.12 -3.88
C GLN A 78 12.28 -11.77 -5.13
N HIS A 79 10.96 -11.68 -5.03
CA HIS A 79 10.04 -11.47 -6.17
C HIS A 79 9.21 -10.19 -6.04
N ILE A 80 9.50 -9.33 -5.06
CA ILE A 80 8.76 -8.08 -4.84
C ILE A 80 8.80 -7.18 -6.09
N GLU A 81 9.93 -7.07 -6.77
CA GLU A 81 10.05 -6.23 -7.98
C GLU A 81 9.18 -6.77 -9.12
N ALA A 82 9.23 -8.08 -9.37
CA ALA A 82 8.40 -8.74 -10.40
C ALA A 82 6.91 -8.62 -10.07
N TRP A 83 6.56 -8.74 -8.78
CA TRP A 83 5.21 -8.55 -8.29
C TRP A 83 4.71 -7.11 -8.52
N MET A 84 5.50 -6.10 -8.18
CA MET A 84 5.17 -4.69 -8.46
C MET A 84 4.98 -4.45 -9.95
N LYS A 85 5.86 -4.97 -10.81
CA LYS A 85 5.71 -4.89 -12.27
C LYS A 85 4.42 -5.54 -12.76
N SER A 86 3.99 -6.65 -12.16
CA SER A 86 2.72 -7.28 -12.53
C SER A 86 1.53 -6.38 -12.19
N ILE A 87 1.57 -5.69 -11.05
CA ILE A 87 0.51 -4.76 -10.64
C ILE A 87 0.44 -3.58 -11.61
N THR A 88 1.59 -3.02 -12.02
CA THR A 88 1.64 -1.90 -12.97
C THR A 88 1.20 -2.29 -14.39
N ASN A 89 1.42 -3.55 -14.79
CA ASN A 89 1.13 -4.02 -16.14
C ASN A 89 -0.28 -4.63 -16.30
N HIS A 90 -0.97 -4.95 -15.20
CA HIS A 90 -2.30 -5.55 -15.23
C HIS A 90 -3.36 -4.63 -14.61
N ARG A 91 -4.23 -4.08 -15.46
CA ARG A 91 -5.29 -3.14 -15.06
C ARG A 91 -6.18 -3.64 -13.93
N LEU A 92 -6.49 -4.95 -13.89
CA LEU A 92 -7.28 -5.55 -12.81
C LEU A 92 -6.58 -5.49 -11.46
N LEU A 93 -5.27 -5.75 -11.43
CA LEU A 93 -4.47 -5.66 -10.21
C LEU A 93 -4.30 -4.20 -9.78
N THR A 94 -4.08 -3.29 -10.74
CA THR A 94 -4.04 -1.84 -10.48
C THR A 94 -5.35 -1.34 -9.86
N ASN A 95 -6.49 -1.71 -10.44
CA ASN A 95 -7.81 -1.34 -9.91
C ASN A 95 -8.02 -1.88 -8.50
N LYS A 96 -7.60 -3.12 -8.23
CA LYS A 96 -7.69 -3.72 -6.90
C LYS A 96 -6.87 -2.95 -5.85
N ILE A 97 -5.71 -2.42 -6.22
CA ILE A 97 -4.93 -1.51 -5.36
C ILE A 97 -5.65 -0.17 -5.16
N ILE A 98 -6.24 0.40 -6.22
CA ILE A 98 -7.00 1.65 -6.10
C ILE A 98 -8.19 1.48 -5.15
N ASP A 99 -8.93 0.38 -5.31
CA ASP A 99 -10.08 0.04 -4.45
C ASP A 99 -9.64 -0.21 -3.00
N LEU A 100 -8.49 -0.86 -2.79
CA LEU A 100 -7.89 -1.00 -1.46
C LEU A 100 -7.62 0.38 -0.82
N LEU A 101 -7.03 1.32 -1.55
CA LEU A 101 -6.73 2.64 -1.00
C LEU A 101 -7.99 3.45 -0.71
N ASN A 102 -9.01 3.34 -1.57
CA ASN A 102 -10.31 3.94 -1.32
C ASN A 102 -10.91 3.35 -0.03
N PHE A 103 -10.87 2.02 0.13
CA PHE A 103 -11.31 1.34 1.35
C PHE A 103 -10.55 1.83 2.60
N ILE A 104 -9.22 1.87 2.55
CA ILE A 104 -8.41 2.33 3.70
C ILE A 104 -8.77 3.76 4.08
N THR A 105 -8.99 4.63 3.10
CA THR A 105 -9.36 6.03 3.33
C THR A 105 -10.77 6.15 3.90
N SER A 106 -11.72 5.36 3.42
CA SER A 106 -13.11 5.39 3.88
C SER A 106 -13.36 4.68 5.21
N GLN A 107 -12.46 3.79 5.62
CA GLN A 107 -12.56 2.98 6.84
C GLN A 107 -11.39 3.27 7.80
N GLU A 108 -10.88 4.51 7.77
CA GLU A 108 -9.71 4.93 8.54
C GLU A 108 -9.88 4.63 10.04
N ASP A 109 -11.07 4.89 10.60
CA ASP A 109 -11.38 4.64 12.01
C ASP A 109 -11.37 3.14 12.37
N LEU A 110 -11.79 2.27 11.45
CA LEU A 110 -11.77 0.81 11.67
C LEU A 110 -10.36 0.21 11.60
N LEU A 111 -9.46 0.86 10.85
CA LEU A 111 -8.13 0.35 10.59
C LEU A 111 -7.09 0.85 11.59
N LYS A 112 -7.38 1.95 12.29
CA LYS A 112 -6.63 2.42 13.44
C LYS A 112 -7.02 1.60 14.66
N SER A 113 -6.04 1.14 15.43
CA SER A 113 -6.37 0.60 16.75
C SER A 113 -6.85 1.72 17.66
N GLU A 114 -7.96 1.52 18.36
CA GLU A 114 -8.21 2.27 19.59
C GLU A 114 -7.19 1.81 20.63
N GLN A 115 -6.35 2.72 21.11
CA GLN A 115 -5.62 2.49 22.35
C GLN A 115 -6.54 2.88 23.52
N PRO A 116 -6.56 2.13 24.63
CA PRO A 116 -7.10 2.64 25.87
C PRO A 116 -6.20 3.79 26.37
N GLU A 117 -6.82 4.84 26.90
CA GLU A 117 -6.16 5.96 27.59
C GLU A 117 -5.22 5.53 28.73
#